data_AF-A0A0J8VAP0-F1
#
_entry.id   AF-A0A0J8VAP0-F1
#
_cell.length_a   1.000
_cell.length_b   1.000
_cell.length_c   1.000
_cell.angle_alpha   90.00
_cell.angle_beta   90.00
_cell.angle_gamma   90.00
#
_symmetry.space_group_name_H-M   'P 1'
#
loop_
_entity.id
_entity.type
_entity.pdbx_description
1 polymer ?
#
loop_
_entity_poly.entity_id
_entity_poly.type
_entity_poly.pdbx_seq_one_letter_code
_entity_poly.pdbx_strand_id
1 'polypeptide(L)'
;MKGFKPSLVCLALSIAMGAQANSLDSARAVENKMNKASAVSQTKIDKSAEATLTMQAEIEQLQEEVKNLTVYRDHMARLVANQEQESASLTDQIQGIKETRQGVVPLMYKMIDGLKVIIAQDKPIKRDQRLARIAKLELMMSQADISDAEKYRRILESYQIEMDYGTKLGVYQGELTLTSNDTIEAELLYLGRISLVARSLDGKRYWTWNDQDAGWQALDSQFASGVDKAFAIANKQVAPSLINLPVSLSAALNNVEKK
;
A
#
# COMPACT_ATOMS: atom_id res chain seq x y z
N MET A 1 -50.52 -89.81 -37.09
CA MET A 1 -51.09 -88.86 -38.09
C MET A 1 -52.61 -88.94 -38.03
N LYS A 2 -53.26 -87.76 -38.15
CA LYS A 2 -54.69 -87.50 -38.37
C LYS A 2 -55.60 -87.46 -37.13
N GLY A 3 -56.05 -86.24 -36.80
CA GLY A 3 -57.30 -85.95 -36.10
C GLY A 3 -58.51 -86.20 -37.01
N PHE A 4 -59.72 -85.75 -36.77
CA PHE A 4 -60.34 -84.84 -35.80
C PHE A 4 -61.86 -85.18 -35.90
N LYS A 5 -62.67 -84.74 -34.93
CA LYS A 5 -64.14 -84.46 -35.03
C LYS A 5 -65.17 -85.44 -34.44
N PRO A 6 -66.34 -84.89 -33.99
CA PRO A 6 -67.09 -85.28 -32.79
C PRO A 6 -68.53 -85.75 -33.11
N SER A 7 -69.37 -85.99 -32.09
CA SER A 7 -70.76 -85.48 -31.96
C SER A 7 -71.72 -86.40 -31.16
N LEU A 8 -72.77 -85.76 -30.61
CA LEU A 8 -74.07 -86.26 -30.10
C LEU A 8 -74.12 -87.07 -28.77
N VAL A 9 -75.14 -87.03 -27.92
CA VAL A 9 -76.23 -86.10 -27.51
C VAL A 9 -77.04 -86.85 -26.44
N CYS A 10 -77.43 -86.12 -25.38
CA CYS A 10 -78.55 -86.25 -24.43
C CYS A 10 -79.08 -87.63 -23.95
N LEU A 11 -79.29 -87.74 -22.63
CA LEU A 11 -80.66 -87.95 -22.11
C LEU A 11 -80.82 -87.38 -20.69
N ALA A 12 -81.92 -86.66 -20.49
CA ALA A 12 -82.31 -85.98 -19.27
C ALA A 12 -82.85 -86.95 -18.21
N LEU A 13 -82.74 -86.57 -16.94
CA LEU A 13 -83.76 -86.94 -15.94
C LEU A 13 -83.89 -85.83 -14.89
N SER A 14 -85.07 -85.21 -14.91
CA SER A 14 -85.53 -84.22 -13.95
C SER A 14 -86.34 -84.92 -12.87
N ILE A 15 -85.94 -84.81 -11.60
CA ILE A 15 -86.84 -84.95 -10.45
C ILE A 15 -86.59 -83.75 -9.53
N ALA A 16 -87.70 -83.17 -9.08
CA ALA A 16 -87.81 -81.84 -8.52
C ALA A 16 -87.73 -81.79 -6.98
N MET A 17 -87.49 -80.57 -6.50
CA MET A 17 -87.82 -79.98 -5.19
C MET A 17 -86.93 -80.32 -3.97
N GLY A 18 -86.43 -79.25 -3.31
CA GLY A 18 -86.00 -79.28 -1.91
C GLY A 18 -84.74 -78.48 -1.59
N ALA A 19 -84.88 -77.16 -1.42
CA ALA A 19 -84.06 -76.27 -0.60
C ALA A 19 -82.53 -76.54 -0.45
N GLN A 20 -81.72 -75.75 -1.17
CA GLN A 20 -80.36 -75.39 -0.75
C GLN A 20 -80.19 -73.87 -0.88
N ALA A 21 -80.96 -73.11 -0.09
CA ALA A 21 -80.72 -71.67 0.07
C ALA A 21 -79.66 -71.38 1.17
N ASN A 22 -79.37 -72.35 2.06
CA ASN A 22 -78.59 -72.11 3.29
C ASN A 22 -77.05 -72.26 3.14
N SER A 23 -76.56 -72.98 2.12
CA SER A 23 -75.12 -73.17 1.86
C SER A 23 -74.48 -72.00 1.10
N LEU A 24 -75.29 -71.30 0.29
CA LEU A 24 -74.85 -70.13 -0.47
C LEU A 24 -74.69 -68.91 0.45
N ASP A 25 -75.61 -68.72 1.40
CA ASP A 25 -75.55 -67.60 2.35
C ASP A 25 -74.40 -67.75 3.37
N SER A 26 -74.12 -68.97 3.81
CA SER A 26 -72.97 -69.25 4.68
C SER A 26 -71.63 -69.09 3.95
N ALA A 27 -71.52 -69.52 2.69
CA ALA A 27 -70.35 -69.26 1.85
C ALA A 27 -70.13 -67.75 1.62
N ARG A 28 -71.20 -67.00 1.32
CA ARG A 28 -71.14 -65.53 1.18
C ARG A 28 -70.75 -64.83 2.48
N ALA A 29 -71.18 -65.32 3.64
CA ALA A 29 -70.78 -64.77 4.93
C ALA A 29 -69.28 -64.96 5.21
N VAL A 30 -68.72 -66.12 4.87
CA VAL A 30 -67.29 -66.41 4.99
C VAL A 30 -66.48 -65.57 4.00
N GLU A 31 -66.93 -65.48 2.74
CA GLU A 31 -66.32 -64.64 1.72
C GLU A 31 -66.29 -63.16 2.15
N ASN A 32 -67.39 -62.62 2.66
CA ASN A 32 -67.46 -61.26 3.17
C ASN A 32 -66.51 -61.00 4.35
N LYS A 33 -66.37 -61.98 5.26
CA LYS A 33 -65.43 -61.89 6.39
C LYS A 33 -63.98 -61.92 5.91
N MET A 34 -63.68 -62.77 4.93
CA MET A 34 -62.36 -62.85 4.30
C MET A 34 -62.03 -61.56 3.55
N ASN A 35 -62.97 -61.03 2.77
CA ASN A 35 -62.81 -59.75 2.06
C ASN A 35 -62.58 -58.59 3.04
N LYS A 36 -63.32 -58.54 4.16
CA LYS A 36 -63.06 -57.57 5.24
C LYS A 36 -61.68 -57.72 5.86
N ALA A 37 -61.25 -58.94 6.16
CA ALA A 37 -59.93 -59.21 6.75
C ALA A 37 -58.79 -58.85 5.78
N SER A 38 -58.93 -59.20 4.50
CA SER A 38 -58.01 -58.83 3.42
C SER A 38 -57.95 -57.32 3.24
N ALA A 39 -59.08 -56.62 3.28
CA ALA A 39 -59.11 -55.16 3.23
C ALA A 39 -58.34 -54.53 4.42
N VAL A 40 -58.51 -55.05 5.64
CA VAL A 40 -57.74 -54.57 6.81
C VAL A 40 -56.24 -54.82 6.64
N SER A 41 -55.84 -56.00 6.15
CA SER A 41 -54.43 -56.30 5.86
C SER A 41 -53.87 -55.39 4.77
N GLN A 42 -54.64 -55.13 3.70
CA GLN A 42 -54.24 -54.23 2.64
C GLN A 42 -54.02 -52.81 3.17
N THR A 43 -54.91 -52.28 4.02
CA THR A 43 -54.69 -50.95 4.63
C THR A 43 -53.42 -50.86 5.50
N LYS A 44 -53.00 -51.96 6.14
CA LYS A 44 -51.73 -52.00 6.88
C LYS A 44 -50.53 -52.03 5.93
N ILE A 45 -50.61 -52.81 4.85
CA ILE A 45 -49.60 -52.87 3.80
C ILE A 45 -49.44 -51.49 3.15
N ASP A 46 -50.55 -50.85 2.78
CA ASP A 46 -50.56 -49.52 2.15
C ASP A 46 -49.90 -48.48 3.06
N LYS A 47 -50.23 -48.47 4.37
CA LYS A 47 -49.57 -47.60 5.35
C LYS A 47 -48.07 -47.86 5.48
N SER A 48 -47.67 -49.13 5.50
CA SER A 48 -46.26 -49.50 5.58
C SER A 48 -45.48 -49.14 4.32
N ALA A 49 -46.11 -49.28 3.15
CA ALA A 49 -45.54 -48.90 1.88
C ALA A 49 -45.36 -47.38 1.79
N GLU A 50 -46.38 -46.62 2.18
CA GLU A 50 -46.33 -45.15 2.24
C GLU A 50 -45.23 -44.65 3.18
N ALA A 51 -45.10 -45.26 4.38
CA ALA A 51 -44.04 -44.93 5.32
C ALA A 51 -42.64 -45.24 4.75
N THR A 52 -42.49 -46.37 4.05
CA THR A 52 -41.22 -46.74 3.40
C THR A 52 -40.84 -45.73 2.32
N LEU A 53 -41.79 -45.34 1.46
CA LEU A 53 -41.56 -44.35 0.41
C LEU A 53 -41.21 -42.98 0.99
N THR A 54 -41.89 -42.57 2.06
CA THR A 54 -41.61 -41.30 2.76
C THR A 54 -40.21 -41.31 3.37
N MET A 55 -39.83 -42.36 4.11
CA MET A 55 -38.49 -42.48 4.70
C MET A 55 -37.40 -42.54 3.63
N GLN A 56 -37.66 -43.20 2.50
CA GLN A 56 -36.70 -43.23 1.40
C GLN A 56 -36.47 -41.82 0.82
N ALA A 57 -37.54 -41.05 0.61
CA ALA A 57 -37.42 -39.66 0.16
C ALA A 57 -36.68 -38.77 1.18
N GLU A 58 -36.94 -38.95 2.48
CA GLU A 58 -36.21 -38.24 3.55
C GLU A 58 -34.72 -38.60 3.56
N ILE A 59 -34.37 -39.88 3.38
CA ILE A 59 -32.98 -40.33 3.31
C ILE A 59 -32.28 -39.69 2.10
N GLU A 60 -32.92 -39.67 0.94
CA GLU A 60 -32.36 -39.07 -0.28
C GLU A 60 -32.14 -37.55 -0.09
N GLN A 61 -33.10 -36.85 0.52
CA GLN A 61 -32.96 -35.42 0.85
C GLN A 61 -31.81 -35.16 1.82
N LEU A 62 -31.72 -35.94 2.91
CA LEU A 62 -30.65 -35.80 3.90
C LEU A 62 -29.28 -36.13 3.31
N GLN A 63 -29.19 -37.10 2.41
CA GLN A 63 -27.94 -37.41 1.70
C GLN A 63 -27.47 -36.23 0.83
N GLU A 64 -28.40 -35.55 0.14
CA GLU A 64 -28.08 -34.35 -0.63
C GLU A 64 -27.64 -33.19 0.26
N GLU A 65 -28.30 -33.00 1.40
CA GLU A 65 -27.90 -32.00 2.39
C GLU A 65 -26.50 -32.27 2.94
N VAL A 66 -26.19 -33.51 3.33
CA VAL A 66 -24.85 -33.91 3.79
C VAL A 66 -23.80 -33.66 2.71
N LYS A 67 -24.10 -33.97 1.44
CA LYS A 67 -23.19 -33.70 0.32
C LYS A 67 -22.91 -32.20 0.17
N ASN A 68 -23.94 -31.37 0.22
CA ASN A 68 -23.81 -29.92 0.11
C ASN A 68 -23.01 -29.33 1.28
N LEU A 69 -23.30 -29.76 2.51
CA LEU A 69 -22.56 -29.34 3.71
C LEU A 69 -21.10 -29.78 3.66
N THR A 70 -20.80 -30.96 3.11
CA THR A 70 -19.43 -31.44 2.93
C THR A 70 -18.64 -30.55 1.97
N VAL A 71 -19.23 -30.19 0.82
CA VAL A 71 -18.60 -29.28 -0.13
C VAL A 71 -18.35 -27.91 0.49
N TYR A 72 -19.32 -27.38 1.25
CA TYR A 72 -19.19 -26.09 1.92
C TYR A 72 -18.10 -26.11 3.00
N ARG A 73 -18.06 -27.15 3.84
CA ARG A 73 -17.00 -27.36 4.83
C ARG A 73 -15.63 -27.38 4.17
N ASP A 74 -15.48 -28.12 3.07
CA ASP A 74 -14.19 -28.23 2.38
C ASP A 74 -13.76 -26.89 1.75
N HIS A 75 -14.72 -26.09 1.28
CA HIS A 75 -14.45 -24.73 0.82
C HIS A 75 -13.96 -23.83 1.97
N MET A 76 -14.63 -23.88 3.13
CA MET A 76 -14.21 -23.13 4.32
C MET A 76 -12.84 -23.56 4.82
N ALA A 77 -12.53 -24.85 4.83
CA ALA A 77 -11.22 -25.36 5.20
C ALA A 77 -10.11 -24.83 4.29
N ARG A 78 -10.34 -24.78 2.97
CA ARG A 78 -9.41 -24.16 2.02
C ARG A 78 -9.25 -22.65 2.25
N LEU A 79 -10.35 -21.96 2.57
CA LEU A 79 -10.31 -20.53 2.86
C LEU A 79 -9.46 -20.23 4.10
N VAL A 80 -9.66 -21.00 5.18
CA VAL A 80 -8.87 -20.88 6.42
C VAL A 80 -7.39 -21.13 6.15
N ALA A 81 -7.05 -22.20 5.42
CA ALA A 81 -5.65 -22.50 5.08
C ALA A 81 -4.98 -21.36 4.28
N ASN A 82 -5.69 -20.77 3.31
CA ASN A 82 -5.19 -19.60 2.57
C ASN A 82 -5.00 -18.39 3.50
N GLN A 83 -5.94 -18.15 4.41
CA GLN A 83 -5.89 -17.01 5.33
C GLN A 83 -4.74 -17.16 6.35
N GLU A 84 -4.46 -18.38 6.81
CA GLU A 84 -3.30 -18.69 7.66
C GLU A 84 -1.99 -18.42 6.93
N GLN A 85 -1.88 -18.83 5.66
CA GLN A 85 -0.71 -18.53 4.84
C GLN A 85 -0.54 -17.02 4.60
N GLU A 86 -1.63 -16.30 4.34
CA GLU A 86 -1.62 -14.84 4.18
C GLU A 86 -1.18 -14.14 5.48
N SER A 87 -1.70 -14.58 6.63
CA SER A 87 -1.31 -14.07 7.94
C SER A 87 0.18 -14.29 8.23
N ALA A 88 0.72 -15.45 7.89
CA ALA A 88 2.15 -15.74 8.04
C ALA A 88 2.98 -14.80 7.14
N SER A 89 2.60 -14.65 5.87
CA SER A 89 3.29 -13.74 4.94
C SER A 89 3.25 -12.28 5.42
N LEU A 90 2.11 -11.81 5.91
CA LEU A 90 1.99 -10.47 6.47
C LEU A 90 2.86 -10.29 7.72
N THR A 91 2.96 -11.31 8.57
CA THR A 91 3.83 -11.29 9.75
C THR A 91 5.29 -11.16 9.36
N ASP A 92 5.74 -11.92 8.36
CA ASP A 92 7.11 -11.84 7.83
C ASP A 92 7.39 -10.46 7.22
N GLN A 93 6.44 -9.90 6.47
CA GLN A 93 6.54 -8.55 5.90
C GLN A 93 6.64 -7.48 7.00
N ILE A 94 5.84 -7.58 8.07
CA ILE A 94 5.91 -6.67 9.23
C ILE A 94 7.29 -6.75 9.89
N GLN A 95 7.84 -7.95 10.05
CA GLN A 95 9.17 -8.15 10.63
C GLN A 95 10.27 -7.54 9.75
N GLY A 96 10.22 -7.73 8.42
CA GLY A 96 11.15 -7.11 7.49
C GLY A 96 11.07 -5.57 7.47
N ILE A 97 9.86 -5.01 7.60
CA ILE A 97 9.67 -3.55 7.73
C ILE A 97 10.30 -3.05 9.03
N LYS A 98 10.17 -3.78 10.14
CA LYS A 98 10.76 -3.39 11.43
C LYS A 98 12.28 -3.30 11.34
N GLU A 99 12.94 -4.29 10.73
CA GLU A 99 14.39 -4.29 10.51
C GLU A 99 14.83 -3.13 9.60
N THR A 100 14.10 -2.89 8.51
CA THR A 100 14.39 -1.78 7.60
C THR A 100 14.24 -0.43 8.31
N ARG A 101 13.15 -0.22 9.08
CA ARG A 101 12.92 1.02 9.84
C ARG A 101 14.00 1.27 10.89
N GLN A 102 14.49 0.22 11.55
CA GLN A 102 15.58 0.33 12.51
C GLN A 102 16.87 0.89 11.89
N GLY A 103 17.13 0.63 10.60
CA GLY A 103 18.28 1.20 9.89
C GLY A 103 18.04 2.61 9.33
N VAL A 104 16.83 2.86 8.81
CA VAL A 104 16.52 4.11 8.08
C VAL A 104 16.40 5.31 9.01
N VAL A 105 15.79 5.16 10.19
CA VAL A 105 15.60 6.29 11.11
C VAL A 105 16.93 6.87 11.61
N PRO A 106 17.90 6.07 12.09
CA PRO A 106 19.23 6.58 12.44
C PRO A 106 19.96 7.23 11.26
N LEU A 107 19.79 6.70 10.05
CA LEU A 107 20.35 7.31 8.84
C LEU A 107 19.76 8.71 8.59
N MET A 108 18.44 8.88 8.73
CA MET A 108 17.79 10.18 8.58
C MET A 108 18.34 11.22 9.56
N TYR A 109 18.56 10.86 10.82
CA TYR A 109 19.20 11.75 11.79
C TYR A 109 20.63 12.12 11.38
N LYS A 110 21.44 11.13 10.98
CA LYS A 110 22.81 11.38 10.47
C LYS A 110 22.83 12.29 9.25
N MET A 111 21.84 12.16 8.36
CA MET A 111 21.69 13.03 7.19
C MET A 111 21.35 14.46 7.60
N ILE A 112 20.44 14.67 8.55
CA ILE A 112 20.13 16.00 9.08
C ILE A 112 21.36 16.63 9.75
N ASP A 113 22.10 15.85 10.55
CA ASP A 113 23.34 16.33 11.17
C ASP A 113 24.43 16.63 10.12
N GLY A 114 24.51 15.84 9.06
CA GLY A 114 25.37 16.11 7.91
C GLY A 114 25.06 17.46 7.25
N LEU A 115 23.78 17.79 7.09
CA LEU A 115 23.37 19.12 6.59
C LEU A 115 23.81 20.25 7.52
N LYS A 116 23.74 20.06 8.85
CA LYS A 116 24.23 21.06 9.82
C LYS A 116 25.72 21.29 9.68
N VAL A 117 26.51 20.22 9.57
CA VAL A 117 27.96 20.30 9.38
C VAL A 117 28.30 21.05 8.09
N ILE A 118 27.59 20.72 7.00
CA ILE A 118 27.75 21.42 5.72
C ILE A 118 27.48 22.92 5.89
N ILE A 119 26.37 23.33 6.50
CA ILE A 119 26.07 24.77 6.70
C ILE A 119 27.08 25.43 7.63
N ALA A 120 27.56 24.74 8.66
CA ALA A 120 28.50 25.29 9.62
C ALA A 120 29.88 25.57 9.00
N GLN A 121 30.34 24.72 8.08
CA GLN A 121 31.64 24.83 7.41
C GLN A 121 31.59 25.63 6.10
N ASP A 122 30.40 25.97 5.64
CA ASP A 122 30.18 26.67 4.38
C ASP A 122 30.06 28.18 4.56
N LYS A 123 30.15 28.89 3.43
CA LYS A 123 29.91 30.34 3.34
C LYS A 123 28.51 30.68 3.84
N PRO A 124 28.28 31.89 4.38
CA PRO A 124 26.99 32.31 4.93
C PRO A 124 25.92 32.61 3.87
N ILE A 125 25.81 31.78 2.83
CA ILE A 125 24.78 31.89 1.79
C ILE A 125 23.42 31.55 2.40
N LYS A 126 22.54 32.55 2.54
CA LYS A 126 21.18 32.40 3.08
C LYS A 126 21.14 31.56 4.37
N ARG A 127 22.12 31.76 5.25
CA ARG A 127 22.40 30.90 6.40
C ARG A 127 21.15 30.67 7.26
N ASP A 128 20.43 31.72 7.59
CA ASP A 128 19.26 31.63 8.47
C ASP A 128 18.14 30.81 7.85
N GLN A 129 17.89 30.97 6.54
CA GLN A 129 16.89 30.17 5.83
C GLN A 129 17.26 28.68 5.81
N ARG A 130 18.55 28.37 5.67
CA ARG A 130 19.06 26.99 5.69
C ARG A 130 18.96 26.38 7.08
N LEU A 131 19.31 27.13 8.13
CA LEU A 131 19.15 26.70 9.53
C LEU A 131 17.67 26.50 9.91
N ALA A 132 16.79 27.41 9.51
CA ALA A 132 15.35 27.29 9.72
C ALA A 132 14.78 26.04 9.03
N ARG A 133 15.29 25.70 7.83
CA ARG A 133 14.91 24.47 7.13
C ARG A 133 15.32 23.23 7.93
N ILE A 134 16.54 23.19 8.46
CA ILE A 134 17.00 22.09 9.31
C ILE A 134 16.14 21.97 10.56
N ALA A 135 15.88 23.07 11.27
CA ALA A 135 15.03 23.05 12.47
C ALA A 135 13.63 22.49 12.17
N LYS A 136 13.07 22.80 10.99
CA LYS A 136 11.81 22.22 10.54
C LYS A 136 11.91 20.72 10.27
N LEU A 137 13.01 20.23 9.67
CA LEU A 137 13.24 18.80 9.47
C LEU A 137 13.36 18.07 10.82
N GLU A 138 14.08 18.64 11.79
CA GLU A 138 14.22 18.07 13.13
C GLU A 138 12.88 17.96 13.85
N LEU A 139 12.06 19.01 13.79
CA LEU A 139 10.71 18.97 14.33
C LEU A 139 9.87 17.87 13.66
N MET A 140 9.96 17.77 12.34
CA MET A 140 9.27 16.76 11.54
C MET A 140 9.65 15.32 11.92
N MET A 141 10.88 15.09 12.37
CA MET A 141 11.30 13.74 12.80
C MET A 141 10.46 13.21 13.96
N SER A 142 10.04 14.08 14.88
CA SER A 142 9.22 13.73 16.05
C SER A 142 7.71 13.59 15.75
N GLN A 143 7.25 14.03 14.58
CA GLN A 143 5.84 14.04 14.20
C GLN A 143 5.37 12.63 13.80
N ALA A 144 4.31 12.14 14.43
CA ALA A 144 3.77 10.79 14.23
C ALA A 144 2.78 10.72 13.05
N ASP A 145 2.17 11.85 12.69
CA ASP A 145 1.24 12.00 11.56
C ASP A 145 1.94 12.00 10.19
N ILE A 146 3.27 12.12 10.17
CA ILE A 146 4.08 12.13 8.95
C ILE A 146 4.76 10.79 8.77
N SER A 147 4.57 10.18 7.60
CA SER A 147 5.19 8.90 7.25
C SER A 147 6.71 9.02 7.12
N ASP A 148 7.43 7.95 7.45
CA ASP A 148 8.90 7.90 7.31
C ASP A 148 9.36 8.17 5.87
N ALA A 149 8.56 7.76 4.87
CA ALA A 149 8.83 8.04 3.46
C ALA A 149 8.78 9.53 3.13
N GLU A 150 7.80 10.26 3.69
CA GLU A 150 7.71 11.71 3.50
C GLU A 150 8.87 12.44 4.21
N LYS A 151 9.23 12.01 5.44
CA LYS A 151 10.41 12.54 6.15
C LYS A 151 11.68 12.38 5.30
N TYR A 152 11.92 11.17 4.80
CA TYR A 152 13.06 10.87 3.94
C TYR A 152 13.08 11.73 2.67
N ARG A 153 11.93 11.85 1.99
CA ARG A 153 11.79 12.69 0.80
C ARG A 153 12.13 14.15 1.08
N ARG A 154 11.68 14.71 2.20
CA ARG A 154 11.96 16.11 2.60
C ARG A 154 13.44 16.34 2.91
N ILE A 155 14.11 15.35 3.50
CA ILE A 155 15.55 15.40 3.72
C ILE A 155 16.29 15.44 2.37
N LEU A 156 15.95 14.53 1.44
CA LEU A 156 16.55 14.53 0.10
C LEU A 156 16.29 15.82 -0.69
N GLU A 157 15.08 16.37 -0.60
CA GLU A 157 14.73 17.67 -1.18
C GLU A 157 15.64 18.78 -0.63
N SER A 158 15.95 18.73 0.67
CA SER A 158 16.87 19.67 1.30
C SER A 158 18.31 19.51 0.80
N TYR A 159 18.78 18.28 0.61
CA TYR A 159 20.08 18.02 -0.04
C TYR A 159 20.13 18.51 -1.49
N GLN A 160 19.05 18.33 -2.24
CA GLN A 160 18.96 18.85 -3.61
C GLN A 160 19.05 20.37 -3.64
N ILE A 161 18.37 21.06 -2.71
CA ILE A 161 18.49 22.52 -2.56
C ILE A 161 19.94 22.92 -2.18
N GLU A 162 20.60 22.15 -1.32
CA GLU A 162 22.01 22.40 -0.98
C GLU A 162 22.97 22.21 -2.16
N MET A 163 22.69 21.23 -3.03
CA MET A 163 23.41 21.01 -4.27
C MET A 163 23.16 22.13 -5.28
N ASP A 164 21.93 22.63 -5.36
CA ASP A 164 21.55 23.77 -6.20
C ASP A 164 22.30 25.04 -5.80
N TYR A 165 22.49 25.30 -4.50
CA TYR A 165 23.37 26.39 -4.05
C TYR A 165 24.82 26.22 -4.50
N GLY A 166 25.26 24.99 -4.83
CA GLY A 166 26.59 24.70 -5.37
C GLY A 166 26.80 25.13 -6.83
N THR A 167 25.74 25.28 -7.60
CA THR A 167 25.82 25.51 -9.06
C THR A 167 25.10 26.76 -9.55
N LYS A 168 24.08 27.24 -8.83
CA LYS A 168 23.25 28.36 -9.26
C LYS A 168 23.92 29.72 -9.02
N LEU A 169 23.60 30.65 -9.91
CA LEU A 169 23.79 32.08 -9.70
C LEU A 169 22.52 32.64 -9.03
N GLY A 170 22.68 33.36 -7.93
CA GLY A 170 21.54 33.96 -7.24
C GLY A 170 21.91 35.24 -6.50
N VAL A 171 20.92 36.12 -6.33
CA VAL A 171 21.01 37.36 -5.58
C VAL A 171 19.97 37.36 -4.46
N TYR A 172 20.32 37.98 -3.33
CA TYR A 172 19.41 38.26 -2.23
C TYR A 172 19.91 39.46 -1.43
N GLN A 173 19.01 40.14 -0.74
CA GLN A 173 19.39 41.18 0.21
C GLN A 173 19.63 40.56 1.59
N GLY A 174 20.62 41.09 2.29
CA GLY A 174 20.98 40.62 3.61
C GLY A 174 21.90 41.58 4.33
N GLU A 175 22.06 41.32 5.61
CA GLU A 175 22.95 42.06 6.48
C GLU A 175 24.38 41.56 6.33
N LEU A 176 25.31 42.50 6.20
CA LEU A 176 26.73 42.26 6.06
C LEU A 176 27.46 42.85 7.26
N THR A 177 28.07 42.00 8.07
CA THR A 177 28.89 42.39 9.23
C THR A 177 30.33 42.58 8.79
N LEU A 178 30.82 43.83 8.76
CA LEU A 178 32.19 44.18 8.35
C LEU A 178 33.19 44.10 9.50
N THR A 179 32.75 44.44 10.70
CA THR A 179 33.51 44.45 11.94
C THR A 179 32.53 44.15 13.08
N SER A 180 33.00 43.76 14.26
CA SER A 180 32.18 43.23 15.36
C SER A 180 30.97 44.09 15.78
N ASN A 181 30.89 45.37 15.38
CA ASN A 181 29.78 46.28 15.68
C ASN A 181 29.14 46.97 14.46
N ASP A 182 29.62 46.75 13.24
CA ASP A 182 29.13 47.44 12.04
C ASP A 182 28.43 46.45 11.09
N THR A 183 27.10 46.57 11.06
CA THR A 183 26.23 45.82 10.14
C THR A 183 25.65 46.77 9.11
N ILE A 184 25.73 46.40 7.84
CA ILE A 184 25.21 47.18 6.71
C ILE A 184 24.29 46.29 5.88
N GLU A 185 23.15 46.81 5.45
CA GLU A 185 22.32 46.14 4.44
C GLU A 185 23.00 46.21 3.06
N ALA A 186 23.14 45.05 2.43
CA ALA A 186 23.76 44.92 1.13
C ALA A 186 22.96 43.95 0.23
N GLU A 187 23.20 44.04 -1.08
CA GLU A 187 22.84 42.98 -2.01
C GLU A 187 23.97 41.96 -2.06
N LEU A 188 23.66 40.71 -1.81
CA LEU A 188 24.59 39.59 -1.87
C LEU A 188 24.33 38.79 -3.13
N LEU A 189 25.40 38.43 -3.82
CA LEU A 189 25.40 37.55 -4.98
C LEU A 189 26.27 36.35 -4.69
N TYR A 190 25.74 35.16 -4.95
CA TYR A 190 26.51 33.93 -4.93
C TYR A 190 26.49 33.30 -6.32
N LEU A 191 27.65 32.83 -6.76
CA LEU A 191 27.78 31.94 -7.90
C LEU A 191 28.26 30.60 -7.36
N GLY A 192 27.34 29.65 -7.26
CA GLY A 192 27.61 28.37 -6.64
C GLY A 192 28.20 28.53 -5.23
N ARG A 193 29.22 27.71 -4.93
CA ARG A 193 30.06 27.82 -3.72
C ARG A 193 31.45 28.41 -4.00
N ILE A 194 31.68 28.90 -5.22
CA ILE A 194 33.00 29.40 -5.67
C ILE A 194 33.21 30.89 -5.38
N SER A 195 32.12 31.67 -5.38
CA SER A 195 32.21 33.12 -5.21
C SER A 195 30.97 33.60 -4.46
N LEU A 196 31.22 34.35 -3.38
CA LEU A 196 30.21 35.09 -2.64
C LEU A 196 30.67 36.55 -2.54
N VAL A 197 29.93 37.45 -3.18
CA VAL A 197 30.22 38.87 -3.23
C VAL A 197 29.03 39.68 -2.74
N ALA A 198 29.29 40.89 -2.31
CA ALA A 198 28.26 41.82 -1.89
C ALA A 198 28.50 43.20 -2.47
N ARG A 199 27.41 43.94 -2.66
CA ARG A 199 27.40 45.33 -3.12
C ARG A 199 26.48 46.14 -2.24
N SER A 200 26.88 47.36 -1.90
CA SER A 200 26.01 48.28 -1.16
C SER A 200 24.77 48.64 -1.98
N LEU A 201 23.66 49.00 -1.31
CA LEU A 201 22.41 49.38 -1.98
C LEU A 201 22.55 50.57 -2.93
N ASP A 202 23.55 51.43 -2.70
CA ASP A 202 23.88 52.57 -3.56
C ASP A 202 24.81 52.21 -4.75
N GLY A 203 25.27 50.96 -4.84
CA GLY A 203 26.13 50.47 -5.92
C GLY A 203 27.57 50.99 -5.89
N LYS A 204 28.03 51.61 -4.79
CA LYS A 204 29.35 52.25 -4.73
C LYS A 204 30.44 51.44 -4.04
N ARG A 205 30.06 50.51 -3.16
CA ARG A 205 30.98 49.71 -2.35
C ARG A 205 30.76 48.23 -2.61
N TYR A 206 31.87 47.49 -2.64
CA TYR A 206 31.88 46.08 -2.99
C TYR A 206 32.69 45.30 -1.95
N TRP A 207 32.25 44.09 -1.67
CA TRP A 207 32.92 43.17 -0.77
C TRP A 207 32.94 41.76 -1.35
N THR A 208 33.94 40.98 -0.95
CA THR A 208 34.06 39.57 -1.26
C THR A 208 34.22 38.78 0.02
N TRP A 209 33.66 37.57 0.06
CA TRP A 209 33.85 36.65 1.17
C TRP A 209 35.21 35.97 1.07
N ASN A 210 35.98 36.01 2.16
CA ASN A 210 37.21 35.23 2.32
C ASN A 210 36.93 34.01 3.22
N ASP A 211 37.14 32.80 2.69
CA ASP A 211 36.94 31.58 3.48
C ASP A 211 38.05 31.36 4.54
N GLN A 212 39.24 31.94 4.37
CA GLN A 212 40.33 31.84 5.36
C GLN A 212 40.01 32.59 6.64
N ASP A 213 39.54 33.83 6.50
CA ASP A 213 39.24 34.70 7.64
C ASP A 213 37.78 34.56 8.10
N ALA A 214 36.98 33.75 7.40
CA ALA A 214 35.53 33.63 7.58
C ALA A 214 34.85 35.01 7.70
N GLY A 215 35.19 35.91 6.78
CA GLY A 215 34.81 37.32 6.87
C GLY A 215 34.76 38.03 5.53
N TRP A 216 34.12 39.21 5.55
CA TRP A 216 34.00 40.09 4.40
C TRP A 216 35.22 40.98 4.26
N GLN A 217 35.76 41.06 3.04
CA GLN A 217 36.87 41.94 2.69
C GLN A 217 36.42 42.93 1.62
N ALA A 218 36.90 44.17 1.72
CA ALA A 218 36.61 45.21 0.71
C ALA A 218 37.25 44.81 -0.63
N LEU A 219 36.46 44.93 -1.70
CA LEU A 219 36.89 44.62 -3.05
C LEU A 219 37.30 45.91 -3.76
N ASP A 220 38.45 45.88 -4.44
CA ASP A 220 38.94 47.02 -5.21
C ASP A 220 38.02 47.34 -6.41
N SER A 221 37.93 48.62 -6.72
CA SER A 221 37.16 49.23 -7.80
C SER A 221 37.38 48.58 -9.18
N GLN A 222 38.55 48.01 -9.43
CA GLN A 222 38.87 47.30 -10.68
C GLN A 222 37.93 46.11 -10.96
N PHE A 223 37.33 45.50 -9.92
CA PHE A 223 36.40 44.38 -10.06
C PHE A 223 34.92 44.80 -10.12
N ALA A 224 34.61 46.08 -9.89
CA ALA A 224 33.24 46.60 -9.79
C ALA A 224 32.41 46.28 -11.05
N SER A 225 32.99 46.50 -12.24
CA SER A 225 32.30 46.26 -13.52
C SER A 225 31.89 44.79 -13.71
N GLY A 226 32.73 43.85 -13.27
CA GLY A 226 32.44 42.41 -13.32
C GLY A 226 31.34 42.01 -12.34
N VAL A 227 31.38 42.56 -11.14
CA VAL A 227 30.37 42.33 -10.09
C VAL A 227 29.01 42.91 -10.52
N ASP A 228 28.96 44.15 -10.99
CA ASP A 228 27.74 44.78 -11.49
C ASP A 228 27.10 44.01 -12.64
N LYS A 229 27.93 43.54 -13.58
CA LYS A 229 27.45 42.69 -14.67
C LYS A 229 26.87 41.37 -14.14
N ALA A 230 27.49 40.76 -13.13
CA ALA A 230 26.96 39.55 -12.51
C ALA A 230 25.62 39.79 -11.81
N PHE A 231 25.46 40.91 -11.09
CA PHE A 231 24.18 41.31 -10.52
C PHE A 231 23.11 41.53 -11.60
N ALA A 232 23.45 42.19 -12.71
CA ALA A 232 22.54 42.38 -13.83
C ALA A 232 22.12 41.04 -14.47
N ILE A 233 23.03 40.08 -14.63
CA ILE A 233 22.70 38.73 -15.13
C ILE A 233 21.81 37.99 -14.14
N ALA A 234 22.14 38.00 -12.85
CA ALA A 234 21.39 37.31 -11.81
C ALA A 234 19.95 37.86 -11.67
N ASN A 235 19.80 39.17 -11.83
CA ASN A 235 18.50 39.86 -11.88
C ASN A 235 17.80 39.77 -13.26
N LYS A 236 18.38 39.02 -14.21
CA LYS A 236 17.85 38.83 -15.58
C LYS A 236 17.67 40.12 -16.38
N GLN A 237 18.41 41.16 -16.04
CA GLN A 237 18.41 42.45 -16.75
C GLN A 237 19.21 42.37 -18.06
N VAL A 238 20.19 41.45 -18.13
CA VAL A 238 21.02 41.20 -19.31
C VAL A 238 21.12 39.71 -19.61
N ALA A 239 21.44 39.37 -20.86
CA ALA A 239 21.59 37.99 -21.29
C ALA A 239 22.80 37.30 -20.63
N PRO A 240 22.76 35.96 -20.40
CA PRO A 240 23.88 35.20 -19.89
C PRO A 240 25.13 35.40 -20.76
N SER A 241 26.25 35.76 -20.11
CA SER A 241 27.54 35.95 -20.77
C SER A 241 28.68 35.68 -19.79
N LEU A 242 29.92 35.61 -20.30
CA LEU A 242 31.09 35.45 -19.47
C LEU A 242 31.23 36.64 -18.49
N ILE A 243 31.49 36.31 -17.22
CA ILE A 243 31.71 37.22 -16.11
C ILE A 243 33.02 36.86 -15.41
N ASN A 244 33.72 37.88 -14.94
CA ASN A 244 34.93 37.71 -14.15
C ASN A 244 34.60 38.11 -12.71
N LEU A 245 34.56 37.13 -11.81
CA LEU A 245 34.25 37.32 -10.39
C LEU A 245 35.44 36.89 -9.53
N PRO A 246 35.72 37.59 -8.42
CA PRO A 246 36.70 37.12 -7.46
C PRO A 246 36.24 35.79 -6.88
N VAL A 247 37.16 34.83 -6.80
CA VAL A 247 36.90 33.55 -6.13
C VAL A 247 37.06 33.74 -4.64
N SER A 248 36.13 33.18 -3.88
CA SER A 248 36.30 33.03 -2.44
C SER A 248 37.31 31.90 -2.21
N LEU A 249 38.51 32.27 -1.76
CA LEU A 249 39.62 31.34 -1.57
C LEU A 249 39.40 30.48 -0.32
N SER A 250 39.03 29.23 -0.52
CA SER A 250 39.19 28.18 0.48
C SER A 250 40.56 27.54 0.29
N ALA A 251 41.46 27.67 1.26
CA ALA A 251 42.68 26.86 1.28
C ALA A 251 42.26 25.38 1.40
N ALA A 252 42.33 24.66 0.29
CA ALA A 252 42.38 23.21 0.35
C ALA A 252 43.69 22.84 1.08
N LEU A 253 43.57 21.98 2.10
CA LEU A 253 44.66 21.45 2.88
C LEU A 253 45.81 20.96 1.98
N ASN A 254 46.92 21.69 2.00
CA ASN A 254 48.20 21.23 1.48
C ASN A 254 48.74 20.10 2.37
N ASN A 255 48.28 18.87 2.13
CA ASN A 255 49.08 17.69 2.43
C ASN A 255 49.65 17.16 1.11
N VAL A 256 50.54 17.94 0.51
CA VAL A 256 51.57 17.38 -0.36
C VAL A 256 52.75 17.14 0.56
N GLU A 257 52.84 15.91 1.07
CA GLU A 257 54.08 15.39 1.65
C GLU A 257 55.19 15.63 0.61
N LYS A 258 56.15 16.48 0.96
CA LYS A 258 57.46 16.46 0.31
C LYS A 258 58.09 15.13 0.66
N LYS A 259 58.30 14.28 -0.34
CA LYS A 259 59.29 13.21 -0.30
C LYS A 259 60.34 13.49 -1.36
#